data_AF-W2TS21-F1
#
_entry.id   AF-W2TS21-F1
#
_cell.length_a   1.000
_cell.length_b   1.000
_cell.length_c   1.000
_cell.angle_alpha   90.00
_cell.angle_beta   90.00
_cell.angle_gamma   90.00
#
_symmetry.space_group_name_H-M   'P 1'
#
loop_
_entity.id
_entity.type
_entity.pdbx_description
1 polymer ?
#
loop_
_entity_poly.entity_id
_entity_poly.type
_entity_poly.pdbx_seq_one_letter_code
_entity_poly.pdbx_strand_id
1 'polypeptide(L)'
;EAQSPVDVATAETALSQHSLIKKTIFAVPIERLQSESDRISERINRAQCGISNPDLVSSIPHMVNLLTSLRSLKNDVFKQWENRRVELEGCYQMKLFEHDADEMLDWTRKHCESLARRMGDIGSNDLEASEKLREFEEFSSTAAVSFFPRRVVQ
;
A
#
# COMPACT_ATOMS: atom_id res chain seq x y z
N GLU A 1 17.91 -0.55 -9.95
CA GLU A 1 17.25 -1.20 -8.81
C GLU A 1 16.50 -0.14 -8.03
N ALA A 2 15.22 -0.35 -7.71
CA ALA A 2 14.51 0.53 -6.79
C ALA A 2 15.02 0.24 -5.37
N GLN A 3 15.68 1.22 -4.74
CA GLN A 3 16.15 1.10 -3.36
C GLN A 3 14.98 0.73 -2.44
N SER A 4 15.21 -0.22 -1.54
CA SER A 4 14.23 -0.58 -0.52
C SER A 4 13.97 0.63 0.39
N PRO A 5 12.72 0.91 0.79
CA PRO A 5 12.43 1.99 1.72
C PRO A 5 13.23 1.84 3.02
N VAL A 6 13.83 2.93 3.48
CA VAL A 6 14.70 2.95 4.66
C VAL A 6 13.95 3.37 5.94
N ASP A 7 12.93 4.21 5.80
CA ASP A 7 12.11 4.74 6.88
C ASP A 7 10.62 4.84 6.46
N VAL A 8 9.76 5.24 7.41
CA VAL A 8 8.30 5.40 7.22
C VAL A 8 7.98 6.37 6.07
N ALA A 9 8.67 7.51 6.01
CA ALA A 9 8.41 8.56 5.01
C ALA A 9 8.77 8.10 3.59
N THR A 10 9.88 7.38 3.44
CA THR A 10 10.34 6.80 2.18
C THR A 10 9.38 5.69 1.72
N ALA A 11 8.87 4.88 2.66
CA ALA A 11 7.89 3.84 2.37
C ALA A 11 6.54 4.43 1.92
N GLU A 12 6.05 5.47 2.59
CA GLU A 12 4.84 6.20 2.22
C GLU A 12 4.98 6.87 0.83
N THR A 13 6.14 7.47 0.56
CA THR A 13 6.45 8.08 -0.74
C THR A 13 6.44 7.01 -1.84
N ALA A 14 7.03 5.83 -1.60
CA ALA A 14 7.04 4.74 -2.55
C ALA A 14 5.63 4.22 -2.86
N LEU A 15 4.77 4.06 -1.86
CA LEU A 15 3.35 3.71 -2.04
C LEU A 15 2.60 4.77 -2.85
N SER A 16 2.81 6.04 -2.52
CA SER A 16 2.18 7.17 -3.21
C SER A 16 2.57 7.25 -4.69
N GLN A 17 3.85 7.08 -5.01
CA GLN A 17 4.33 7.02 -6.39
C GLN A 17 3.79 5.79 -7.13
N HIS A 18 3.76 4.63 -6.49
CA HIS A 18 3.23 3.38 -7.08
C HIS A 18 1.75 3.48 -7.45
N SER A 19 0.98 4.34 -6.77
CA SER A 19 -0.43 4.62 -7.12
C SER A 19 -0.61 5.24 -8.52
N LEU A 20 0.41 5.96 -9.03
CA LEU A 20 0.36 6.59 -10.34
C LEU A 20 0.42 5.56 -11.49
N ILE A 21 1.16 4.47 -11.28
CA ILE A 21 1.29 3.37 -12.24
C ILE A 21 -0.07 2.70 -12.46
N LYS A 22 -0.91 2.62 -11.43
CA LYS A 22 -2.29 2.15 -11.56
C LYS A 22 -3.01 2.94 -12.65
N LYS A 23 -2.95 4.27 -12.59
CA LYS A 23 -3.64 5.15 -13.55
C LYS A 23 -3.19 4.87 -14.98
N THR A 24 -1.90 4.64 -15.22
CA THR A 24 -1.39 4.33 -16.56
C THR A 24 -1.85 2.96 -17.07
N ILE A 25 -1.95 1.95 -16.20
CA ILE A 25 -2.47 0.63 -16.56
C ILE A 25 -3.95 0.73 -16.98
N PHE A 26 -4.76 1.49 -16.24
CA PHE A 26 -6.18 1.67 -16.57
C PHE A 26 -6.40 2.55 -17.81
N ALA A 27 -5.47 3.45 -18.14
CA ALA A 27 -5.54 4.32 -19.31
C ALA A 27 -5.35 3.58 -20.66
N VAL A 28 -4.94 2.31 -20.67
CA VAL A 28 -4.80 1.51 -21.91
C VAL A 28 -6.18 1.37 -22.59
N PRO A 29 -6.37 1.89 -23.82
CA PRO A 29 -7.69 2.08 -24.43
C PRO A 29 -8.20 0.82 -25.15
N ILE A 30 -8.29 -0.30 -24.44
CA ILE A 30 -8.67 -1.61 -25.01
C ILE A 30 -10.06 -1.57 -25.66
N GLU A 31 -11.01 -0.89 -25.02
CA GLU A 31 -12.41 -0.82 -25.45
C GLU A 31 -12.55 -0.04 -26.75
N ARG A 32 -11.81 1.06 -26.87
CA ARG A 32 -11.73 1.82 -28.12
C ARG A 32 -11.12 0.96 -29.22
N LEU A 33 -10.01 0.27 -28.97
CA LEU A 33 -9.36 -0.59 -29.97
C LEU A 33 -10.26 -1.76 -30.40
N GLN A 34 -11.05 -2.32 -29.49
CA GLN A 34 -12.07 -3.33 -29.81
C GLN A 34 -13.13 -2.76 -30.75
N SER A 35 -13.69 -1.59 -30.45
CA SER A 35 -14.69 -0.93 -31.31
C SER A 35 -14.15 -0.66 -32.72
N GLU A 36 -12.90 -0.22 -32.82
CA GLU A 36 -12.24 -0.03 -34.12
C GLU A 36 -12.06 -1.36 -34.88
N SER A 37 -11.64 -2.43 -34.19
CA SER A 37 -11.49 -3.77 -34.77
C SER A 37 -12.82 -4.33 -35.27
N ASP A 38 -13.90 -4.14 -34.52
CA ASP A 38 -15.24 -4.59 -34.91
C ASP A 38 -15.72 -3.84 -36.16
N ARG A 39 -15.50 -2.51 -36.21
CA ARG A 39 -15.83 -1.70 -37.38
C ARG A 39 -15.05 -2.11 -38.62
N ILE A 40 -13.76 -2.42 -38.47
CA ILE A 40 -12.92 -2.89 -39.59
C ILE A 40 -13.41 -4.27 -40.06
N SER A 41 -13.65 -5.20 -39.13
CA SER A 41 -14.15 -6.54 -39.43
C SER A 41 -15.49 -6.50 -40.17
N GLU A 42 -16.41 -5.62 -39.75
CA GLU A 42 -17.69 -5.43 -40.43
C GLU A 42 -17.52 -4.89 -41.86
N ARG A 43 -16.62 -3.92 -42.07
CA ARG A 43 -16.32 -3.40 -43.41
C ARG A 43 -15.74 -4.47 -44.33
N ILE A 44 -14.83 -5.30 -43.82
CA ILE A 44 -14.24 -6.42 -44.57
C ILE A 44 -15.34 -7.41 -44.96
N ASN A 45 -16.21 -7.79 -44.03
CA ASN A 45 -17.31 -8.73 -44.28
C ASN A 45 -18.35 -8.19 -45.28
N ARG A 46 -18.69 -6.89 -45.22
CA ARG A 46 -19.60 -6.27 -46.20
C ARG A 46 -19.00 -6.20 -47.61
N ALA A 47 -17.68 -6.06 -47.74
CA ALA A 47 -17.00 -6.00 -49.04
C ALA A 47 -16.91 -7.37 -49.75
N GLN A 48 -17.25 -8.48 -49.08
CA GLN A 48 -17.17 -9.84 -49.64
C GLN A 48 -18.26 -10.13 -50.70
N CYS A 49 -19.24 -9.25 -50.92
CA CYS A 49 -20.18 -9.34 -52.05
C CYS A 49 -19.52 -8.93 -53.38
N GLY A 50 -18.58 -9.74 -53.89
CA GLY A 50 -18.04 -9.57 -55.25
C GLY A 50 -16.69 -10.25 -55.49
N ILE A 51 -15.67 -9.94 -54.68
CA ILE A 51 -14.33 -10.56 -54.71
C ILE A 51 -13.75 -10.45 -53.29
N SER A 52 -13.60 -11.58 -52.58
CA SER A 52 -13.00 -11.61 -51.25
C SER A 52 -11.48 -11.58 -51.33
N ASN A 53 -10.85 -10.57 -50.74
CA ASN A 53 -9.39 -10.55 -50.58
C ASN A 53 -9.00 -11.45 -49.38
N PRO A 54 -8.28 -12.56 -49.59
CA PRO A 54 -7.95 -13.52 -48.54
C PRO A 54 -7.05 -12.95 -47.45
N ASP A 55 -6.17 -12.00 -47.77
CA ASP A 55 -5.30 -11.34 -46.79
C ASP A 55 -6.13 -10.49 -45.83
N LEU A 56 -7.12 -9.75 -46.36
CA LEU A 56 -8.04 -8.97 -45.53
C LEU A 56 -8.89 -9.87 -44.62
N VAL A 57 -9.39 -11.00 -45.13
CA VAL A 57 -10.14 -11.97 -44.32
C VAL A 57 -9.25 -12.56 -43.21
N SER A 58 -7.99 -12.88 -43.51
CA SER A 58 -7.03 -13.40 -42.53
C SER A 58 -6.64 -12.38 -41.45
N SER A 59 -6.79 -11.09 -41.73
CA SER A 59 -6.51 -10.01 -40.76
C SER A 59 -7.51 -9.97 -39.61
N ILE A 60 -8.75 -10.42 -39.81
CA ILE A 60 -9.81 -10.44 -38.79
C ILE A 60 -9.41 -11.29 -37.57
N PRO A 61 -9.10 -12.60 -37.70
CA PRO A 61 -8.66 -13.40 -36.57
C PRO A 61 -7.33 -12.90 -35.99
N HIS A 62 -6.46 -12.30 -36.81
CA HIS A 62 -5.22 -11.70 -36.30
C HIS A 62 -5.48 -10.51 -35.37
N MET A 63 -6.38 -9.58 -35.73
CA MET A 63 -6.77 -8.45 -34.88
C MET A 63 -7.41 -8.91 -33.56
N VAL A 64 -8.26 -9.94 -33.62
CA VAL A 64 -8.88 -10.54 -32.43
C VAL A 64 -7.82 -11.14 -31.50
N ASN A 65 -6.83 -11.85 -32.06
CA ASN A 65 -5.72 -12.41 -31.28
C ASN A 65 -4.88 -11.31 -30.63
N LEU A 66 -4.54 -10.25 -31.36
CA LEU A 66 -3.79 -9.10 -30.81
C LEU A 66 -4.55 -8.41 -29.66
N LEU A 67 -5.86 -8.20 -29.80
CA LEU A 67 -6.70 -7.63 -28.73
C LEU A 67 -6.76 -8.54 -27.50
N THR A 68 -6.83 -9.85 -27.72
CA THR A 68 -6.80 -10.84 -26.64
C THR A 68 -5.46 -10.83 -25.90
N SER A 69 -4.34 -10.82 -26.65
CA SER A 69 -3.00 -10.69 -26.07
C SER A 69 -2.82 -9.37 -25.32
N LEU A 70 -3.34 -8.25 -25.85
CA LEU A 70 -3.29 -6.96 -25.19
C LEU A 70 -4.05 -6.96 -23.85
N ARG A 71 -5.23 -7.58 -23.81
CA ARG A 71 -5.99 -7.78 -22.55
C ARG A 71 -5.21 -8.63 -21.55
N SER A 72 -4.62 -9.74 -22.00
CA SER A 72 -3.78 -10.59 -21.14
C SER A 72 -2.63 -9.79 -20.55
N LEU A 73 -1.87 -9.08 -21.40
CA LEU A 73 -0.73 -8.29 -20.98
C LEU A 73 -1.12 -7.18 -19.99
N LYS A 74 -2.23 -6.48 -20.22
CA LYS A 74 -2.76 -5.49 -19.26
C LYS A 74 -3.05 -6.13 -17.91
N ASN A 75 -3.70 -7.31 -17.90
CA ASN A 75 -3.99 -8.04 -16.68
C ASN A 75 -2.73 -8.54 -15.97
N ASP A 76 -1.74 -9.02 -16.72
CA ASP A 76 -0.46 -9.49 -16.17
C ASP A 76 0.34 -8.34 -15.53
N VAL A 77 0.36 -7.18 -16.17
CA VAL A 77 0.96 -5.96 -15.61
C VAL A 77 0.19 -5.50 -14.38
N PHE A 78 -1.14 -5.55 -14.40
CA PHE A 78 -1.96 -5.22 -13.22
C PHE A 78 -1.68 -6.16 -12.05
N LYS A 79 -1.54 -7.47 -12.31
CA LYS A 79 -1.20 -8.46 -11.29
C LYS A 79 0.18 -8.20 -10.68
N GLN A 80 1.18 -7.90 -11.51
CA GLN A 80 2.51 -7.52 -11.02
C GLN A 80 2.48 -6.24 -10.20
N TRP A 81 1.71 -5.24 -10.63
CA TRP A 81 1.49 -4.01 -9.89
C TRP A 81 0.86 -4.29 -8.51
N GLU A 82 -0.15 -5.16 -8.45
CA GLU A 82 -0.83 -5.52 -7.20
C GLU A 82 0.10 -6.26 -6.24
N ASN A 83 0.88 -7.23 -6.73
CA ASN A 83 1.89 -7.91 -5.91
C ASN A 83 2.88 -6.90 -5.32
N ARG A 84 3.39 -5.98 -6.15
CA ARG A 84 4.32 -4.94 -5.68
C ARG A 84 3.68 -3.98 -4.68
N ARG A 85 2.39 -3.68 -4.84
CA ARG A 85 1.63 -2.85 -3.89
C ARG A 85 1.57 -3.52 -2.52
N VAL A 86 1.28 -4.82 -2.47
CA VAL A 86 1.24 -5.60 -1.22
C VAL A 86 2.61 -5.65 -0.55
N GLU A 87 3.69 -5.83 -1.32
CA GLU A 87 5.06 -5.78 -0.77
C GLU A 87 5.40 -4.40 -0.17
N LEU A 88 5.05 -3.32 -0.86
CA LEU A 88 5.28 -1.96 -0.38
C LEU A 88 4.48 -1.66 0.89
N GLU A 89 3.23 -2.13 0.95
CA GLU A 89 2.40 -2.01 2.15
C GLU A 89 3.02 -2.78 3.33
N GLY A 90 3.45 -4.03 3.10
CA GLY A 90 4.14 -4.81 4.13
C GLY A 90 5.42 -4.13 4.63
N CYS A 91 6.19 -3.51 3.73
CA CYS A 91 7.38 -2.74 4.11
C CYS A 91 7.00 -1.50 4.94
N TYR A 92 5.96 -0.77 4.55
CA TYR A 92 5.47 0.38 5.30
C TYR A 92 5.02 -0.01 6.71
N GLN A 93 4.25 -1.09 6.87
CA GLN A 93 3.83 -1.60 8.18
C GLN A 93 5.02 -2.02 9.04
N MET A 94 6.04 -2.67 8.45
CA MET A 94 7.28 -3.00 9.17
C MET A 94 8.00 -1.73 9.65
N LYS A 95 8.08 -0.69 8.80
CA LYS A 95 8.72 0.58 9.17
C LYS A 95 7.97 1.34 10.24
N LEU A 96 6.63 1.29 10.24
CA LEU A 96 5.83 1.81 11.35
C LEU A 96 6.13 1.05 12.64
N PHE A 97 6.17 -0.28 12.60
CA PHE A 97 6.49 -1.09 13.77
C PHE A 97 7.88 -0.78 14.32
N GLU A 98 8.90 -0.68 13.46
CA GLU A 98 10.27 -0.30 13.88
C GLU A 98 10.28 1.07 14.57
N HIS A 99 9.62 2.07 13.97
CA HIS A 99 9.52 3.41 14.56
C HIS A 99 8.80 3.40 15.91
N ASP A 100 7.64 2.73 16.00
CA ASP A 100 6.86 2.63 17.24
C ASP A 100 7.64 1.90 18.34
N ALA A 101 8.41 0.86 17.97
CA ALA A 101 9.28 0.15 18.91
C ALA A 101 10.40 1.04 19.44
N ASP A 102 11.04 1.84 18.58
CA ASP A 102 12.08 2.80 18.99
C ASP A 102 11.50 3.88 19.91
N GLU A 103 10.33 4.43 19.60
CA GLU A 103 9.64 5.40 20.46
C GLU A 103 9.30 4.79 21.83
N MET A 104 8.83 3.54 21.86
CA MET A 104 8.53 2.82 23.10
C MET A 104 9.79 2.57 23.94
N LEU A 105 10.91 2.21 23.30
CA LEU A 105 12.19 2.00 23.99
C LEU A 105 12.71 3.31 24.60
N ASP A 106 12.62 4.40 23.86
CA ASP A 106 13.03 5.72 24.35
C ASP A 106 12.12 6.22 25.47
N TRP A 107 10.80 6.01 25.37
CA TRP A 107 9.86 6.29 26.45
C TRP A 107 10.21 5.48 27.70
N THR A 108 10.41 4.17 27.56
CA THR A 108 10.76 3.28 28.66
C THR A 108 12.05 3.73 29.34
N ARG A 109 13.10 4.04 28.57
CA ARG A 109 14.38 4.54 29.10
C ARG A 109 14.19 5.83 29.91
N LYS A 110 13.44 6.80 29.38
CA LYS A 110 13.17 8.09 30.04
C LYS A 110 12.43 7.92 31.36
N HIS A 111 11.47 6.99 31.42
CA HIS A 111 10.63 6.82 32.59
C HIS A 111 11.15 5.80 33.61
N CYS A 112 11.93 4.79 33.21
CA CYS A 112 12.48 3.78 34.11
C CYS A 112 13.31 4.36 35.26
N GLU A 113 14.18 5.35 34.99
CA GLU A 113 15.00 5.98 36.04
C GLU A 113 14.16 6.82 37.01
N SER A 114 13.07 7.43 36.53
CA SER A 114 12.13 8.19 37.36
C SER A 114 11.27 7.25 38.21
N LEU A 115 10.80 6.15 37.62
CA LEU A 115 10.03 5.12 38.30
C LEU A 115 10.84 4.44 39.40
N ALA A 116 12.09 4.06 39.11
CA ALA A 116 12.98 3.41 40.06
C ALA A 116 13.25 4.28 41.30
N ARG A 117 13.36 5.61 41.12
CA ARG A 117 13.52 6.56 42.24
C ARG A 117 12.23 6.74 43.06
N ARG A 118 11.06 6.56 42.44
CA ARG A 118 9.75 6.91 43.04
C ARG A 118 9.00 5.71 43.62
N MET A 119 9.21 4.49 43.11
CA MET A 119 8.50 3.28 43.54
C MET A 119 8.73 2.87 45.00
N GLY A 120 9.80 3.36 45.65
CA GLY A 120 10.07 3.11 47.07
C GLY A 120 9.60 4.23 48.01
N ASP A 121 9.06 5.32 47.48
CA ASP A 121 8.74 6.53 48.23
C ASP A 121 7.23 6.64 48.44
N ILE A 122 6.78 6.30 49.65
CA ILE A 122 5.36 6.31 50.06
C ILE A 122 4.97 7.70 50.61
N GLY A 123 5.91 8.62 50.81
CA GLY A 123 5.69 9.89 51.50
C GLY A 123 5.68 9.74 53.03
N SER A 124 5.88 10.86 53.72
CA SER A 124 5.99 10.91 55.19
C SER A 124 4.66 11.18 55.90
N ASN A 125 3.61 11.50 55.15
CA ASN A 125 2.27 11.83 55.63
C ASN A 125 1.20 11.49 54.58
N ASP A 126 -0.07 11.56 54.97
CA ASP A 126 -1.23 11.19 54.13
C ASP A 126 -1.37 12.08 52.86
N LEU A 127 -1.01 13.36 52.97
CA LEU A 127 -1.03 14.30 51.84
C LEU A 127 0.01 13.91 50.80
N GLU A 128 1.25 13.68 51.22
CA GLU A 128 2.34 13.25 50.34
C GLU A 128 2.06 11.88 49.71
N ALA A 129 1.51 10.93 50.48
CA ALA A 129 1.13 9.61 49.96
C ALA A 129 0.06 9.71 48.85
N SER A 130 -0.94 10.58 49.05
CA SER A 130 -2.00 10.84 48.06
C SER A 130 -1.45 11.48 46.78
N GLU A 131 -0.51 12.42 46.91
CA GLU A 131 0.16 13.03 45.75
C GLU A 131 0.97 12.00 44.95
N LYS A 132 1.76 11.15 45.63
CA LYS A 132 2.54 10.08 44.98
C LYS A 132 1.65 9.09 44.25
N LEU A 133 0.50 8.72 44.83
CA LEU A 133 -0.49 7.86 44.20
C LEU A 133 -1.06 8.49 42.92
N ARG A 134 -1.47 9.77 42.98
CA ARG A 134 -1.98 10.50 41.82
C ARG A 134 -0.96 10.51 40.67
N GLU A 135 0.30 10.79 40.98
CA GLU A 135 1.34 10.82 39.95
C GLU A 135 1.64 9.41 39.37
N PHE A 136 1.45 8.33 40.14
CA PHE A 136 1.59 6.96 39.66
C PHE A 136 0.43 6.56 38.73
N GLU A 137 -0.80 6.99 39.06
CA GLU A 137 -1.98 6.81 38.20
C GLU A 137 -1.83 7.56 36.87
N GLU A 138 -1.32 8.80 36.91
CA GLU A 138 -1.03 9.62 35.73
C GLU A 138 0.04 8.97 34.84
N PHE A 139 1.09 8.42 35.46
CA PHE A 139 2.09 7.61 34.75
C PHE A 139 1.47 6.38 34.08
N SER A 140 0.65 5.62 34.80
CA SER A 140 0.00 4.41 34.29
C SER A 140 -0.95 4.71 33.13
N SER A 141 -1.69 5.82 33.20
CA SER A 141 -2.53 6.30 32.12
C SER A 141 -1.72 6.66 30.87
N THR A 142 -0.63 7.41 31.05
CA THR A 142 0.28 7.79 29.95
C THR A 142 0.92 6.57 29.31
N ALA A 143 1.33 5.59 30.11
CA ALA A 143 1.85 4.31 29.64
C ALA A 143 0.82 3.58 28.78
N ALA A 144 -0.43 3.43 29.25
CA ALA A 144 -1.47 2.73 28.51
C ALA A 144 -1.77 3.35 27.14
N VAL A 145 -1.69 4.68 27.02
CA VAL A 145 -1.85 5.40 25.75
C VAL A 145 -0.64 5.23 24.83
N SER A 146 0.56 5.09 25.38
CA SER A 146 1.83 5.01 24.65
C SER A 146 2.23 3.57 24.26
N PHE A 147 1.81 2.55 25.03
CA PHE A 147 2.15 1.12 24.82
C PHE A 147 1.24 0.39 23.83
N PHE A 148 0.08 0.95 23.50
CA PHE A 148 -0.76 0.44 22.42
C PHE A 148 -0.46 1.24 21.16
N PRO A 149 0.39 0.74 20.25
CA PRO A 149 0.46 1.32 18.93
C PRO A 149 -0.90 1.12 18.28
N ARG A 150 -1.71 2.19 18.30
CA ARG A 150 -2.67 2.43 17.24
C ARG A 150 -1.90 2.22 15.94
N ARG A 151 -2.34 1.25 15.13
CA ARG A 151 -1.95 1.00 13.70
C ARG A 151 -1.10 -0.23 13.38
N VAL A 152 -1.00 -1.25 14.23
CA VAL A 152 -0.42 -2.56 13.80
C VAL A 152 -1.49 -3.52 13.24
N VAL A 153 -2.77 -3.16 13.30
CA VAL A 153 -3.86 -3.98 12.73
C VAL A 153 -4.87 -3.07 12.03
N GLN A 154 -4.65 -2.81 10.74
CA GLN A 154 -5.71 -2.52 9.78
C GLN A 154 -5.46 -3.29 8.50
#